data_AF-A0A351K4J8-F1
#
_entry.id   AF-A0A351K4J8-F1
#
_cell.length_a   1.000
_cell.length_b   1.000
_cell.length_c   1.000
_cell.angle_alpha   90.00
_cell.angle_beta   90.00
_cell.angle_gamma   90.00
#
_symmetry.space_group_name_H-M   'P 1'
#
loop_
_entity.id
_entity.type
_entity.pdbx_description
1 polymer ?
#
loop_
_entity_poly.entity_id
_entity_poly.type
_entity_poly.pdbx_seq_one_letter_code
_entity_poly.pdbx_strand_id
1 'polypeptide(L)'
;RPWFCYFSTPAVHAPHHAPADWIDRFAGKFDDGWDALRDAIYERQLELGVIPPDTANTTRPDQIPAWDDYPERYRPVATRLMECFAGFLAHTDHHIGRVIDAARALDERHGSDTLIVYLTGDNGASAEGTIHGAWSAPSFQNGVHEDPEWLLEHIDDFGTARCENHFNVGWA
;
A
#
# COMPACT_ATOMS: atom_id res chain seq x y z
N ARG A 1 -7.50 -7.14 -36.02
CA ARG A 1 -8.85 -7.26 -35.38
C ARG A 1 -8.73 -6.54 -34.05
N PRO A 2 -9.76 -5.85 -33.56
CA PRO A 2 -9.68 -5.27 -32.22
C PRO A 2 -9.45 -6.38 -31.19
N TRP A 3 -8.81 -6.03 -30.08
CA TRP A 3 -8.53 -6.92 -28.96
C TRP A 3 -9.09 -6.30 -27.68
N PHE A 4 -9.26 -7.16 -26.67
CA PHE A 4 -9.66 -6.78 -25.33
C PHE A 4 -8.73 -7.50 -24.35
N CYS A 5 -8.18 -6.76 -23.38
CA CYS A 5 -7.38 -7.31 -22.31
C CYS A 5 -7.94 -6.81 -20.98
N TYR A 6 -8.27 -7.75 -20.09
CA TYR A 6 -8.53 -7.47 -18.69
C TYR A 6 -7.33 -7.94 -17.88
N PHE A 7 -6.58 -6.99 -17.34
CA PHE A 7 -5.37 -7.24 -16.56
C PHE A 7 -5.59 -6.80 -15.12
N SER A 8 -5.91 -7.76 -14.25
CA SER A 8 -6.19 -7.54 -12.83
C SER A 8 -5.17 -8.28 -11.97
N THR A 9 -4.19 -7.57 -11.45
CA THR A 9 -3.21 -8.13 -10.49
C THR A 9 -3.85 -8.26 -9.11
N PRO A 10 -3.43 -9.21 -8.26
CA PRO A 10 -3.86 -9.26 -6.86
C PRO A 10 -3.24 -8.15 -6.00
N ALA A 11 -2.28 -7.40 -6.56
CA ALA A 11 -1.65 -6.29 -5.86
C ALA A 11 -2.63 -5.13 -5.67
N VAL A 12 -2.62 -4.43 -4.53
CA VAL A 12 -1.74 -4.57 -3.36
C VAL A 12 -2.47 -5.18 -2.16
N HIS A 13 -3.28 -6.22 -2.40
CA HIS A 13 -3.89 -6.98 -1.31
C HIS A 13 -2.82 -7.69 -0.46
N ALA A 14 -3.10 -7.88 0.82
CA ALA A 14 -2.23 -8.67 1.69
C ALA A 14 -2.09 -10.12 1.19
N PRO A 15 -0.95 -10.78 1.43
CA PRO A 15 0.21 -10.24 2.13
C PRO A 15 1.07 -9.33 1.25
N HIS A 16 1.61 -8.25 1.83
CA HIS A 16 2.34 -7.23 1.08
C HIS A 16 3.76 -7.68 0.73
N HIS A 17 3.90 -8.46 -0.34
CA HIS A 17 5.17 -9.06 -0.78
C HIS A 17 5.73 -8.41 -2.05
N ALA A 18 7.04 -8.15 -2.04
CA ALA A 18 7.78 -7.65 -3.18
C ALA A 18 9.27 -8.04 -3.09
N PRO A 19 10.02 -8.03 -4.21
CA PRO A 19 11.47 -8.21 -4.13
C PRO A 19 12.10 -7.12 -3.25
N ALA A 20 13.13 -7.49 -2.47
CA ALA A 20 13.72 -6.60 -1.47
C ALA A 20 14.20 -5.26 -2.05
N ASP A 21 14.76 -5.26 -3.26
CA ASP A 21 15.23 -4.04 -3.93
C ASP A 21 14.11 -3.05 -4.30
N TRP A 22 12.85 -3.50 -4.35
CA TRP A 22 11.68 -2.63 -4.52
C TRP A 22 11.21 -2.04 -3.20
N ILE A 23 11.23 -2.84 -2.13
CA ILE A 23 10.86 -2.42 -0.78
C ILE A 23 11.86 -1.40 -0.25
N ASP A 24 13.15 -1.68 -0.38
CA ASP A 24 14.24 -0.88 0.20
C ASP A 24 14.35 0.53 -0.43
N ARG A 25 13.72 0.78 -1.58
CA ARG A 25 13.59 2.14 -2.16
C ARG A 25 12.77 3.07 -1.29
N PHE A 26 11.93 2.52 -0.42
CA PHE A 26 11.05 3.25 0.47
C PHE A 26 11.58 3.35 1.90
N ALA A 27 12.79 2.83 2.16
CA ALA A 27 13.42 2.91 3.47
C ALA A 27 13.37 4.33 4.05
N GLY A 28 12.73 4.48 5.22
CA GLY A 28 12.60 5.74 5.95
C GLY A 28 11.65 6.77 5.34
N LYS A 29 10.89 6.42 4.28
CA LYS A 29 9.90 7.32 3.67
C LYS A 29 8.65 7.53 4.53
N PHE A 30 8.48 6.71 5.57
CA PHE A 30 7.29 6.67 6.41
C PHE A 30 7.59 6.98 7.88
N ASP A 31 8.80 7.43 8.20
CA ASP A 31 9.23 7.69 9.59
C ASP A 31 8.44 8.82 10.28
N ASP A 32 7.88 9.75 9.49
CA ASP A 32 7.02 10.84 9.97
C ASP A 32 5.60 10.35 10.34
N GLY A 33 5.24 9.11 10.00
CA GLY A 33 4.00 8.48 10.42
C GLY A 33 2.77 8.75 9.56
N TRP A 34 1.69 8.02 9.86
CA TRP A 34 0.45 8.05 9.08
C TRP A 34 -0.30 9.38 9.16
N ASP A 35 -0.22 10.10 10.28
CA ASP A 35 -0.90 11.40 10.41
C ASP A 35 -0.26 12.44 9.48
N ALA A 36 1.07 12.51 9.46
CA ALA A 36 1.81 13.39 8.55
C ALA A 36 1.59 13.00 7.07
N LEU A 37 1.58 11.70 6.77
CA LEU A 37 1.30 11.21 5.42
C LEU A 37 -0.13 11.59 4.96
N ARG A 38 -1.13 11.44 5.84
CA ARG A 38 -2.52 11.82 5.56
C ARG A 38 -2.63 13.31 5.21
N ASP A 39 -1.99 14.17 5.98
CA ASP A 39 -2.01 15.61 5.73
C ASP A 39 -1.29 15.96 4.42
N ALA A 40 -0.13 15.35 4.15
CA ALA A 40 0.60 15.54 2.89
C ALA A 40 -0.20 15.07 1.66
N ILE A 41 -0.90 13.94 1.75
CA ILE A 41 -1.78 13.44 0.67
C ILE A 41 -2.93 14.42 0.44
N TYR A 42 -3.58 14.90 1.50
CA TYR A 42 -4.68 15.85 1.41
C TYR A 42 -4.25 17.16 0.74
N GLU A 43 -3.13 17.76 1.19
CA GLU A 43 -2.56 18.97 0.58
C GLU A 43 -2.24 18.74 -0.89
N ARG A 44 -1.62 17.60 -1.21
CA ARG A 44 -1.27 17.26 -2.60
C ARG A 44 -2.50 17.07 -3.49
N GLN A 45 -3.58 16.49 -2.97
CA GLN A 45 -4.84 16.33 -3.71
C GLN A 45 -5.50 17.67 -4.02
N LEU A 46 -5.42 18.65 -3.10
CA LEU A 46 -5.87 20.03 -3.35
C LEU A 46 -5.03 20.69 -4.43
N GLU A 47 -3.70 20.62 -4.34
CA GLU A 47 -2.77 21.19 -5.33
C GLU A 47 -2.99 20.65 -6.74
N LEU A 48 -3.26 19.35 -6.86
CA LEU A 48 -3.51 18.68 -8.13
C LEU A 48 -4.94 18.89 -8.66
N GLY A 49 -5.84 19.46 -7.85
CA GLY A 49 -7.27 19.60 -8.19
C GLY A 49 -8.02 18.27 -8.25
N VAL A 50 -7.52 17.23 -7.58
CA VAL A 50 -8.19 15.92 -7.45
C VAL A 50 -9.43 16.05 -6.56
N ILE A 51 -9.35 16.89 -5.52
CA ILE A 51 -10.46 17.24 -4.64
C ILE A 51 -10.76 18.75 -4.70
N PRO A 52 -12.02 19.18 -4.48
CA PRO A 52 -12.38 20.60 -4.42
C PRO A 52 -11.63 21.39 -3.33
N PRO A 53 -11.34 22.69 -3.52
CA PRO A 53 -10.62 23.53 -2.55
C PRO A 53 -11.23 23.60 -1.15
N ASP A 54 -12.56 23.50 -1.03
CA ASP A 54 -13.29 23.59 0.24
C ASP A 54 -13.56 22.21 0.89
N THR A 55 -12.88 21.16 0.43
CA THR A 55 -13.03 19.80 0.98
C THR A 55 -12.45 19.76 2.39
N ALA A 56 -13.23 19.34 3.38
CA ALA A 56 -12.71 19.14 4.74
C ALA A 56 -11.92 17.83 4.85
N ASN A 57 -10.74 17.87 5.48
CA ASN A 57 -10.01 16.66 5.83
C ASN A 57 -10.65 16.00 7.07
N THR A 58 -11.21 14.81 6.93
CA THR A 58 -11.95 14.12 8.01
C THR A 58 -11.04 13.78 9.18
N THR A 59 -11.50 13.97 10.42
CA THR A 59 -10.71 13.60 11.60
C THR A 59 -10.40 12.11 11.64
N ARG A 60 -9.25 11.74 12.19
CA ARG A 60 -8.91 10.33 12.46
C ARG A 60 -9.97 9.71 13.39
N PRO A 61 -10.40 8.46 13.16
CA PRO A 61 -11.26 7.74 14.09
C PRO A 61 -10.62 7.60 15.48
N ASP A 62 -11.41 7.74 16.55
CA ASP A 62 -10.93 7.66 17.94
C ASP A 62 -10.29 6.30 18.29
N GLN A 63 -10.60 5.25 17.54
CA GLN A 63 -10.06 3.90 17.72
C GLN A 63 -8.61 3.76 17.20
N ILE A 64 -8.15 4.70 16.38
CA ILE A 64 -6.80 4.69 15.80
C ILE A 64 -5.92 5.68 16.59
N PRO A 65 -4.82 5.22 17.21
CA PRO A 65 -3.94 6.11 17.95
C PRO A 65 -3.31 7.16 17.03
N ALA A 66 -2.98 8.33 17.58
CA ALA A 66 -2.09 9.25 16.89
C ALA A 66 -0.73 8.59 16.68
N TRP A 67 -0.01 8.98 15.63
CA TRP A 67 1.37 8.53 15.45
C TRP A 67 2.24 8.91 16.65
N ASP A 68 2.05 10.11 17.19
CA ASP A 68 2.78 10.61 18.37
C ASP A 68 2.48 9.80 19.64
N ASP A 69 1.25 9.27 19.76
CA ASP A 69 0.84 8.41 20.88
C ASP A 69 1.19 6.92 20.64
N TYR A 70 1.53 6.54 19.41
CA TYR A 70 1.91 5.17 19.07
C TYR A 70 3.28 4.83 19.67
N PRO A 71 3.43 3.67 20.35
CA PRO A 71 4.66 3.34 21.06
C PRO A 71 5.89 3.38 20.14
N GLU A 72 6.87 4.22 20.49
CA GLU A 72 8.10 4.42 19.71
C GLU A 72 8.83 3.09 19.42
N ARG A 73 8.79 2.16 20.38
CA ARG A 73 9.34 0.81 20.26
C ARG A 73 8.86 0.04 19.03
N TYR A 74 7.60 0.23 18.61
CA TYR A 74 6.99 -0.51 17.51
C TYR A 74 6.90 0.31 16.21
N ARG A 75 7.34 1.58 16.21
CA ARG A 75 7.40 2.40 14.98
C ARG A 75 8.21 1.74 13.86
N PRO A 76 9.36 1.07 14.12
CA PRO A 76 10.09 0.36 13.07
C PRO A 76 9.27 -0.72 12.35
N VAL A 77 8.41 -1.44 13.08
CA VAL A 77 7.47 -2.42 12.49
C VAL A 77 6.47 -1.69 11.59
N ALA A 78 5.87 -0.61 12.10
CA ALA A 78 4.84 0.12 11.37
C ALA A 78 5.36 0.74 10.08
N THR A 79 6.56 1.34 10.10
CA THR A 79 7.19 1.90 8.90
C THR A 79 7.58 0.80 7.93
N ARG A 80 8.22 -0.28 8.39
CA ARG A 80 8.63 -1.40 7.51
C ARG A 80 7.45 -2.03 6.79
N LEU A 81 6.32 -2.22 7.45
CA LEU A 81 5.12 -2.77 6.82
C LEU A 81 4.58 -1.85 5.71
N MET A 82 4.65 -0.53 5.89
CA MET A 82 4.25 0.44 4.87
C MET A 82 5.25 0.51 3.71
N GLU A 83 6.55 0.33 3.99
CA GLU A 83 7.58 0.15 2.95
C GLU A 83 7.30 -1.08 2.09
N CYS A 84 6.89 -2.21 2.68
CA CYS A 84 6.51 -3.41 1.95
C CYS A 84 5.33 -3.14 1.01
N PHE A 85 4.30 -2.44 1.50
CA PHE A 85 3.15 -2.03 0.69
C PHE A 85 3.56 -1.12 -0.48
N ALA A 86 4.37 -0.09 -0.20
CA ALA A 86 4.84 0.85 -1.22
C ALA A 86 5.74 0.17 -2.26
N GLY A 87 6.61 -0.74 -1.83
CA GLY A 87 7.42 -1.58 -2.69
C GLY A 87 6.57 -2.47 -3.61
N PHE A 88 5.52 -3.08 -3.07
CA PHE A 88 4.59 -3.90 -3.85
C PHE A 88 3.81 -3.05 -4.86
N LEU A 89 3.35 -1.86 -4.47
CA LEU A 89 2.66 -0.94 -5.37
C LEU A 89 3.58 -0.49 -6.53
N ALA A 90 4.81 -0.07 -6.23
CA ALA A 90 5.76 0.37 -7.25
C ALA A 90 6.20 -0.76 -8.19
N HIS A 91 6.40 -1.96 -7.66
CA HIS A 91 6.68 -3.15 -8.47
C HIS A 91 5.51 -3.49 -9.40
N THR A 92 4.27 -3.32 -8.92
CA THR A 92 3.06 -3.55 -9.72
C THR A 92 2.95 -2.52 -10.85
N ASP A 93 3.11 -1.23 -10.54
CA ASP A 93 3.11 -0.14 -11.53
C ASP A 93 4.14 -0.39 -12.65
N HIS A 94 5.34 -0.82 -12.29
CA HIS A 94 6.38 -1.20 -13.26
C HIS A 94 5.90 -2.27 -14.26
N HIS A 95 5.23 -3.33 -13.79
CA HIS A 95 4.73 -4.38 -14.68
C HIS A 95 3.49 -3.96 -15.46
N ILE A 96 2.64 -3.08 -14.92
CA ILE A 96 1.55 -2.47 -15.69
C ILE A 96 2.13 -1.63 -16.84
N GLY A 97 3.18 -0.85 -16.59
CA GLY A 97 3.92 -0.14 -17.63
C GLY A 97 4.38 -1.05 -18.75
N ARG A 98 4.95 -2.22 -18.42
CA ARG A 98 5.37 -3.22 -19.43
C ARG A 98 4.21 -3.75 -20.29
N VAL A 99 3.02 -3.92 -19.71
CA VAL A 99 1.82 -4.34 -20.47
C VAL A 99 1.39 -3.23 -21.43
N ILE A 100 1.35 -1.98 -20.97
CA ILE A 100 1.01 -0.82 -21.78
C ILE A 100 2.02 -0.61 -22.92
N ASP A 101 3.31 -0.75 -22.63
CA ASP A 101 4.38 -0.62 -23.61
C ASP A 101 4.30 -1.74 -24.66
N ALA A 102 4.01 -2.98 -24.24
CA ALA A 102 3.78 -4.08 -25.16
C ALA A 102 2.58 -3.83 -26.08
N ALA A 103 1.47 -3.28 -25.55
CA ALA A 103 0.31 -2.91 -26.35
C ALA A 103 0.64 -1.82 -27.39
N ARG A 104 1.42 -0.81 -26.99
CA ARG A 104 1.89 0.27 -27.88
C ARG A 104 2.84 -0.23 -28.98
N ALA A 105 3.58 -1.31 -28.73
CA ALA A 105 4.58 -1.85 -29.65
C ALA A 105 4.02 -2.86 -30.69
N LEU A 106 2.72 -3.18 -30.68
CA LEU A 106 2.13 -4.19 -31.58
C LEU A 106 2.28 -3.83 -33.06
N ASP A 107 1.56 -2.80 -33.52
CA ASP A 107 1.69 -2.17 -34.84
C ASP A 107 1.13 -0.74 -34.77
N GLU A 108 1.37 0.09 -35.79
CA GLU A 108 0.99 1.51 -35.80
C GLU A 108 -0.51 1.72 -35.54
N ARG A 109 -1.36 0.82 -36.04
CA ARG A 109 -2.81 0.90 -35.84
C ARG A 109 -3.17 0.58 -34.40
N HIS A 110 -2.79 -0.59 -33.89
CA HIS A 110 -3.22 -1.02 -32.56
C HIS A 110 -2.53 -0.20 -31.46
N GLY A 111 -1.27 0.20 -31.65
CA GLY A 111 -0.52 0.96 -30.65
C GLY A 111 -1.06 2.38 -30.42
N SER A 112 -1.64 3.01 -31.45
CA SER A 112 -2.25 4.34 -31.36
C SER A 112 -3.76 4.32 -31.07
N ASP A 113 -4.44 3.21 -31.35
CA ASP A 113 -5.90 3.00 -31.19
C ASP A 113 -6.25 2.10 -29.99
N THR A 114 -5.49 2.21 -28.88
CA THR A 114 -5.76 1.49 -27.64
C THR A 114 -6.33 2.42 -26.58
N LEU A 115 -7.58 2.20 -26.17
CA LEU A 115 -8.16 2.82 -24.98
C LEU A 115 -7.66 2.09 -23.73
N ILE A 116 -7.05 2.83 -22.81
CA ILE A 116 -6.62 2.32 -21.51
C ILE A 116 -7.56 2.85 -20.44
N VAL A 117 -8.18 1.93 -19.69
CA VAL A 117 -8.94 2.25 -18.48
C VAL A 117 -8.15 1.71 -17.29
N TYR A 118 -7.69 2.61 -16.42
CA TYR A 118 -6.93 2.27 -15.23
C TYR A 118 -7.79 2.50 -14.00
N LEU A 119 -7.96 1.46 -13.18
CA LEU A 119 -8.69 1.51 -11.91
C LEU A 119 -7.70 1.22 -10.79
N THR A 120 -7.55 2.16 -9.85
CA THR A 120 -6.55 2.13 -8.76
C THR A 120 -6.95 1.21 -7.58
N GLY A 121 -7.79 0.20 -7.81
CA GLY A 121 -8.36 -0.67 -6.79
C GLY A 121 -9.82 -1.01 -7.07
N ASP A 122 -10.29 -2.11 -6.50
CA ASP A 122 -11.69 -2.55 -6.54
C ASP A 122 -12.46 -2.14 -5.26
N ASN A 123 -11.76 -1.70 -4.22
CA ASN A 123 -12.27 -1.18 -2.96
C ASN A 123 -11.27 -0.19 -2.31
N GLY A 124 -11.55 0.28 -1.09
CA GLY A 124 -10.65 1.16 -0.32
C GLY A 124 -9.51 0.40 0.38
N ALA A 125 -8.61 1.12 1.05
CA ALA A 125 -7.52 0.48 1.78
C ALA A 125 -8.02 -0.45 2.91
N SER A 126 -7.35 -1.58 3.09
CA SER A 126 -7.73 -2.59 4.07
C SER A 126 -7.27 -2.22 5.47
N ALA A 127 -8.14 -2.40 6.47
CA ALA A 127 -7.87 -2.17 7.89
C ALA A 127 -7.49 -3.46 8.66
N GLU A 128 -7.23 -4.57 7.97
CA GLU A 128 -7.12 -5.90 8.58
C GLU A 128 -5.82 -6.14 9.35
N GLY A 129 -4.82 -5.26 9.21
CA GLY A 129 -3.58 -5.36 10.00
C GLY A 129 -3.68 -4.83 11.42
N THR A 130 -4.85 -4.39 11.91
CA THR A 130 -5.05 -3.96 13.30
C THR A 130 -4.13 -2.80 13.74
N ILE A 131 -4.05 -2.49 15.04
CA ILE A 131 -3.25 -1.35 15.55
C ILE A 131 -1.74 -1.56 15.30
N HIS A 132 -1.24 -2.79 15.39
CA HIS A 132 0.20 -3.06 15.35
C HIS A 132 0.73 -3.54 14.00
N GLY A 133 -0.14 -3.77 13.02
CA GLY A 133 0.19 -4.59 11.86
C GLY A 133 -0.07 -6.07 12.14
N ALA A 134 0.19 -6.91 11.15
CA ALA A 134 0.10 -8.36 11.28
C ALA A 134 1.35 -9.00 10.67
N TRP A 135 1.88 -10.03 11.33
CA TRP A 135 2.84 -10.95 10.72
C TRP A 135 2.09 -12.06 9.97
N SER A 136 0.93 -12.49 10.47
CA SER A 136 0.05 -13.45 9.83
C SER A 136 -1.37 -12.88 9.70
N ALA A 137 -1.78 -12.42 8.52
CA ALA A 137 -3.14 -11.93 8.25
C ALA A 137 -4.28 -12.86 8.72
N PRO A 138 -4.15 -14.21 8.70
CA PRO A 138 -5.12 -15.10 9.34
C PRO A 138 -5.36 -14.85 10.84
N SER A 139 -4.45 -14.18 11.56
CA SER A 139 -4.59 -13.85 12.99
C SER A 139 -5.83 -12.96 13.22
N PHE A 140 -6.01 -11.95 12.37
CA PHE A 140 -7.17 -11.07 12.33
C PHE A 140 -8.47 -11.85 12.06
N GLN A 141 -8.47 -12.70 11.04
CA GLN A 141 -9.65 -13.47 10.62
C GLN A 141 -10.13 -14.46 11.70
N ASN A 142 -9.21 -14.97 12.50
CA ASN A 142 -9.50 -15.87 13.61
C ASN A 142 -9.79 -15.15 14.94
N GLY A 143 -9.69 -13.81 14.97
CA GLY A 143 -9.91 -13.01 16.18
C GLY A 143 -8.83 -13.16 17.25
N VAL A 144 -7.62 -13.59 16.86
CA VAL A 144 -6.48 -13.78 17.75
C VAL A 144 -5.41 -12.77 17.38
N HIS A 145 -5.32 -11.68 18.14
CA HIS A 145 -4.33 -10.64 17.89
C HIS A 145 -2.91 -11.11 18.26
N GLU A 146 -1.96 -10.77 17.39
CA GLU A 146 -0.53 -11.07 17.59
C GLU A 146 0.08 -10.12 18.63
N ASP A 147 1.05 -10.61 19.39
CA ASP A 147 1.85 -9.78 20.31
C ASP A 147 2.74 -8.84 19.48
N PRO A 148 2.71 -7.51 19.67
CA PRO A 148 3.60 -6.61 18.95
C PRO A 148 5.10 -6.90 19.14
N GLU A 149 5.49 -7.58 20.23
CA GLU A 149 6.87 -8.08 20.37
C GLU A 149 7.21 -9.15 19.34
N TRP A 150 6.27 -10.04 19.01
CA TRP A 150 6.45 -11.04 17.94
C TRP A 150 6.74 -10.37 16.60
N LEU A 151 5.98 -9.33 16.27
CA LEU A 151 6.17 -8.57 15.02
C LEU A 151 7.56 -7.93 14.98
N LEU A 152 8.03 -7.38 16.11
CA LEU A 152 9.34 -6.76 16.21
C LEU A 152 10.47 -7.78 16.07
N GLU A 153 10.35 -8.95 16.71
CA GLU A 153 11.32 -10.05 16.59
C GLU A 153 11.41 -10.62 15.17
N HIS A 154 10.33 -10.50 14.38
CA HIS A 154 10.22 -11.06 13.02
C HIS A 154 10.16 -9.97 11.93
N ILE A 155 10.63 -8.77 12.20
CA ILE A 155 10.57 -7.63 11.26
C ILE A 155 11.22 -7.94 9.90
N ASP A 156 12.27 -8.78 9.90
CA ASP A 156 12.98 -9.19 8.69
C ASP A 156 12.16 -10.13 7.79
N ASP A 157 11.08 -10.73 8.31
CA ASP A 157 10.19 -11.59 7.52
C ASP A 157 9.31 -10.78 6.56
N PHE A 158 8.99 -9.53 6.90
CA PHE A 158 8.02 -8.71 6.16
C PHE A 158 8.43 -8.52 4.69
N GLY A 159 7.45 -8.67 3.80
CA GLY A 159 7.67 -8.60 2.36
C GLY A 159 8.16 -9.90 1.73
N THR A 160 8.40 -10.95 2.52
CA THR A 160 8.93 -12.24 2.06
C THR A 160 7.91 -13.37 2.24
N ALA A 161 8.15 -14.51 1.60
CA ALA A 161 7.30 -15.69 1.72
C ALA A 161 7.25 -16.36 3.12
N ARG A 162 7.93 -15.79 4.12
CA ARG A 162 7.97 -16.30 5.51
C ARG A 162 6.74 -15.91 6.32
N CYS A 163 6.02 -14.87 5.91
CA CYS A 163 4.90 -14.32 6.66
C CYS A 163 3.71 -14.04 5.72
N GLU A 164 2.56 -13.68 6.32
CA GLU A 164 1.42 -13.14 5.59
C GLU A 164 1.14 -11.71 6.09
N ASN A 165 2.08 -10.79 5.86
CA ASN A 165 2.09 -9.51 6.56
C ASN A 165 1.06 -8.48 6.06
N HIS A 166 0.52 -7.68 6.98
CA HIS A 166 -0.38 -6.56 6.71
C HIS A 166 0.05 -5.31 7.51
N PHE A 167 -0.08 -4.12 6.93
CA PHE A 167 0.24 -2.84 7.60
C PHE A 167 -0.78 -2.47 8.68
N ASN A 168 -0.39 -1.59 9.59
CA ASN A 168 -1.23 -1.04 10.66
C ASN A 168 -2.45 -0.28 10.12
N VAL A 169 -3.60 -0.40 10.79
CA VAL A 169 -4.84 0.33 10.45
C VAL A 169 -4.66 1.85 10.33
N GLY A 170 -3.66 2.44 10.98
CA GLY A 170 -3.34 3.87 10.82
C GLY A 170 -2.94 4.26 9.39
N TRP A 171 -2.39 3.33 8.60
CA TRP A 171 -2.03 3.56 7.20
C TRP A 171 -3.21 3.43 6.22
N ALA A 172 -4.36 2.91 6.68
CA ALA A 172 -5.55 2.70 5.85
C ALA A 172 -6.38 3.99 5.67
#